data_AF-A0AAU9J3Z8-F1
#
_entry.id   AF-A0AAU9J3Z8-F1
#
_cell.length_a   1.000
_cell.length_b   1.000
_cell.length_c   1.000
_cell.angle_alpha   90.00
_cell.angle_beta   90.00
_cell.angle_gamma   90.00
#
_symmetry.space_group_name_H-M   'P 1'
#
loop_
_entity.id
_entity.type
_entity.pdbx_description
1 polymer ?
#
loop_
_entity_poly.entity_id
_entity_poly.type
_entity_poly.pdbx_seq_one_letter_code
_entity_poly.pdbx_strand_id
1 'polypeptide(L)'
;MAKFGFLILSFLGFAIALDTSSCRLISCGSEASTGGNCVTASSTDITVSPCPSSDYCSNTAQFEDRSGWANAVCQTTPIVNATEKECPGKHTLVTWDRCCRDKDCYSHNCTSDDRCDPVLEGGTCTADEHCDAFHYCGSGVCTPTLSENSVCSYDNMCNPGFGCSYGYCTQYWSLDIGTLASDDKFCKTNYRDKYNKCDAITVWTSTGETIDNFPCTVPDTCSWKSITTGDTLETAACQCGGADAKSGFCSASYPNLGWDDALYPRMQYYTSVCSGAKAHSTDISTLYSCQSIWRDQKNFYTWVQAFYTYWPLYHSGVIDSCALDLDLFDPAYDMDAYESAGYFVVSAIILYLN
;
A
#
# COMPACT_ATOMS: atom_id res chain seq x y z
N MET A 1 58.86 40.46 18.82
CA MET A 1 58.27 40.33 17.46
C MET A 1 57.82 38.90 17.25
N ALA A 2 56.67 38.55 17.85
CA ALA A 2 56.05 37.24 17.70
C ALA A 2 54.57 37.42 18.06
N LYS A 3 53.69 37.05 17.13
CA LYS A 3 52.31 36.57 17.32
C LYS A 3 51.59 36.62 15.96
N PHE A 4 51.99 35.70 15.08
CA PHE A 4 51.16 35.20 13.99
C PHE A 4 50.80 33.77 14.41
N GLY A 5 49.56 33.54 14.82
CA GLY A 5 49.15 32.24 15.32
C GLY A 5 47.94 32.36 16.22
N PHE A 6 46.78 32.63 15.61
CA PHE A 6 45.45 32.29 16.14
C PHE A 6 44.41 32.62 15.06
N LEU A 7 44.46 31.92 13.92
CA LEU A 7 43.41 32.03 12.88
C LEU A 7 43.38 30.83 11.91
N ILE A 8 43.80 29.65 12.38
CA ILE A 8 43.67 28.39 11.64
C ILE A 8 43.19 27.32 12.64
N LEU A 9 42.01 27.52 13.21
CA LEU A 9 41.32 26.48 13.99
C LEU A 9 39.79 26.62 13.92
N SER A 10 39.29 27.23 12.83
CA SER A 10 37.86 27.35 12.52
C SER A 10 37.51 26.72 11.16
N PHE A 11 38.48 26.14 10.45
CA PHE A 11 38.28 25.51 9.14
C PHE A 11 37.98 24.01 9.19
N LEU A 12 37.83 23.41 10.39
CA LEU A 12 37.44 22.00 10.55
C LEU A 12 35.93 21.78 10.79
N GLY A 13 35.11 22.84 10.76
CA GLY A 13 33.65 22.73 10.98
C GLY A 13 32.78 22.66 9.72
N PHE A 14 33.36 22.69 8.51
CA PHE A 14 32.61 22.82 7.25
C PHE A 14 32.87 21.72 6.22
N ALA A 15 33.50 20.60 6.61
CA ALA A 15 33.89 19.54 5.68
C ALA A 15 33.05 18.24 5.79
N ILE A 16 31.87 18.27 6.41
CA ILE A 16 30.93 17.12 6.46
C ILE A 16 29.59 17.45 5.76
N ALA A 17 29.51 18.56 5.02
CA ALA A 17 28.29 18.95 4.30
C ALA A 17 28.29 18.57 2.80
N LEU A 18 29.15 17.65 2.38
CA LEU A 18 29.19 17.14 1.01
C LEU A 18 29.31 15.62 1.04
N ASP A 19 28.20 14.96 1.37
CA ASP A 19 27.90 13.69 0.71
C ASP A 19 26.81 13.91 -0.34
N THR A 20 27.09 14.85 -1.25
CA THR A 20 26.43 14.94 -2.56
C THR A 20 26.91 13.82 -3.50
N SER A 21 27.79 12.93 -3.03
CA SER A 21 28.34 11.84 -3.85
C SER A 21 27.31 10.75 -4.18
N SER A 22 26.14 10.81 -3.55
CA SER A 22 24.96 9.97 -3.80
C SER A 22 23.87 10.67 -4.62
N CYS A 23 23.85 12.00 -4.70
CA CYS A 23 22.89 12.70 -5.57
C CYS A 23 23.28 12.45 -7.03
N ARG A 24 22.36 11.90 -7.81
CA ARG A 24 22.53 11.67 -9.24
C ARG A 24 21.55 12.54 -10.03
N LEU A 25 21.92 12.91 -11.24
CA LEU A 25 20.97 13.46 -12.19
C LEU A 25 20.07 12.33 -12.66
N ILE A 26 18.78 12.39 -12.33
CA ILE A 26 17.80 11.42 -12.80
C ILE A 26 17.01 12.07 -13.94
N SER A 27 16.79 11.32 -15.02
CA SER A 27 16.02 11.79 -16.17
C SER A 27 15.30 10.65 -16.87
N CYS A 28 14.17 10.97 -17.51
CA CYS A 28 13.55 10.07 -18.47
C CYS A 28 14.33 10.04 -19.78
N GLY A 29 14.52 8.84 -20.34
CA GLY A 29 14.99 8.65 -21.71
C GLY A 29 13.95 9.14 -22.71
N SER A 30 14.41 9.63 -23.86
CA SER A 30 13.55 10.20 -24.90
C SER A 30 12.79 9.17 -25.73
N GLU A 31 13.13 7.89 -25.63
CA GLU A 31 12.53 6.79 -26.39
C GLU A 31 12.42 5.53 -25.53
N ALA A 32 11.44 4.65 -25.84
CA ALA A 32 11.37 3.33 -25.23
C ALA A 32 12.65 2.55 -25.52
N SER A 33 13.14 1.78 -24.54
CA SER A 33 14.42 1.07 -24.68
C SER A 33 14.32 0.05 -25.83
N THR A 34 14.95 0.33 -26.97
CA THR A 34 14.94 -0.56 -28.15
C THR A 34 15.88 -1.76 -28.02
N GLY A 35 16.43 -2.03 -26.83
CA GLY A 35 17.54 -2.97 -26.67
C GLY A 35 17.81 -3.48 -25.25
N GLY A 36 16.88 -3.31 -24.32
CA GLY A 36 16.84 -4.17 -23.14
C GLY A 36 17.29 -3.56 -21.81
N ASN A 37 17.54 -2.25 -21.68
CA ASN A 37 17.77 -1.61 -20.37
C ASN A 37 16.69 -0.55 -20.06
N CYS A 38 15.94 -0.73 -18.98
CA CYS A 38 15.02 0.28 -18.45
C CYS A 38 15.69 1.27 -17.50
N VAL A 39 16.82 0.90 -16.89
CA VAL A 39 17.64 1.82 -16.08
C VAL A 39 19.08 1.73 -16.58
N THR A 40 19.65 2.88 -16.90
CA THR A 40 21.08 3.04 -17.16
C THR A 40 21.67 3.92 -16.06
N ALA A 41 22.49 3.32 -15.19
CA ALA A 41 23.09 3.98 -14.04
C ALA A 41 24.60 4.20 -14.26
N SER A 42 25.03 5.44 -14.03
CA SER A 42 26.44 5.84 -14.01
C SER A 42 26.81 6.48 -12.67
N SER A 43 28.06 6.93 -12.54
CA SER A 43 28.54 7.62 -11.33
C SER A 43 27.93 9.01 -11.12
N THR A 44 27.26 9.58 -12.12
CA THR A 44 26.70 10.94 -12.06
C THR A 44 25.25 10.99 -12.52
N ASP A 45 24.90 10.17 -13.52
CA ASP A 45 23.63 10.24 -14.22
C ASP A 45 22.90 8.89 -14.20
N ILE A 46 21.59 8.95 -13.98
CA ILE A 46 20.63 7.86 -14.09
C ILE A 46 19.65 8.22 -15.19
N THR A 47 19.54 7.36 -16.20
CA THR A 47 18.51 7.47 -17.24
C THR A 47 17.53 6.33 -17.07
N VAL A 48 16.25 6.68 -16.92
CA VAL A 48 15.15 5.72 -16.80
C VAL A 48 14.34 5.76 -18.09
N SER A 49 14.16 4.63 -18.75
CA SER A 49 13.45 4.56 -20.04
C SER A 49 12.35 3.50 -19.97
N PRO A 50 11.16 3.79 -20.53
CA PRO A 50 10.08 2.81 -20.54
C PRO A 50 10.48 1.57 -21.33
N CYS A 51 9.95 0.43 -20.91
CA CYS A 51 10.15 -0.81 -21.65
C CYS A 51 9.24 -0.86 -22.88
N PRO A 52 9.63 -1.63 -23.93
CA PRO A 52 8.73 -1.94 -25.03
C PRO A 52 7.41 -2.53 -24.53
N SER A 53 6.33 -2.34 -25.30
CA SER A 53 5.02 -2.87 -24.94
C SER A 53 5.10 -4.37 -24.61
N SER A 54 4.48 -4.79 -23.50
CA SER A 54 4.47 -6.15 -22.90
C SER A 54 5.70 -6.57 -22.07
N ASP A 55 6.74 -5.75 -22.05
CA ASP A 55 7.89 -5.93 -21.16
C ASP A 55 7.74 -5.08 -19.89
N TYR A 56 8.43 -5.46 -18.82
CA TYR A 56 8.51 -4.70 -17.57
C TYR A 56 9.96 -4.46 -17.17
N CYS A 57 10.20 -3.42 -16.35
CA CYS A 57 11.53 -3.13 -15.84
C CYS A 57 11.89 -4.10 -14.72
N SER A 58 12.94 -4.91 -14.90
CA SER A 58 13.44 -5.76 -13.81
C SER A 58 14.02 -4.92 -12.68
N ASN A 59 13.92 -5.40 -11.44
CA ASN A 59 14.49 -4.73 -10.26
C ASN A 59 13.96 -3.30 -10.03
N THR A 60 12.64 -3.14 -9.93
CA THR A 60 12.00 -1.87 -9.52
C THR A 60 12.30 -1.47 -8.07
N ALA A 61 12.77 -2.40 -7.24
CA ALA A 61 13.17 -2.13 -5.85
C ALA A 61 14.25 -1.04 -5.72
N GLN A 62 15.02 -0.76 -6.78
CA GLN A 62 15.98 0.35 -6.77
C GLN A 62 15.31 1.73 -6.77
N PHE A 63 14.05 1.84 -7.23
CA PHE A 63 13.26 3.06 -7.15
C PHE A 63 12.70 3.31 -5.74
N GLU A 64 12.66 2.28 -4.90
CA GLU A 64 12.15 2.30 -3.51
C GLU A 64 13.24 2.72 -2.48
N ASP A 65 14.43 3.09 -2.97
CA ASP A 65 15.60 3.50 -2.20
C ASP A 65 16.12 2.49 -1.16
N ARG A 66 16.49 1.28 -1.59
CA ARG A 66 17.08 0.28 -0.67
C ARG A 66 18.42 -0.34 -1.10
N SER A 67 18.98 0.01 -2.25
CA SER A 67 20.17 -0.69 -2.75
C SER A 67 21.12 0.13 -3.63
N GLY A 68 20.83 1.41 -3.86
CA GLY A 68 21.56 2.24 -4.82
C GLY A 68 21.23 1.90 -6.26
N TRP A 69 21.49 2.86 -7.16
CA TRP A 69 21.15 2.72 -8.57
C TRP A 69 22.05 1.73 -9.30
N ALA A 70 21.43 0.84 -10.09
CA ALA A 70 22.12 -0.13 -10.92
C ALA A 70 21.49 -0.20 -12.31
N ASN A 71 22.24 -0.70 -13.29
CA ASN A 71 21.64 -0.99 -14.59
C ASN A 71 20.55 -2.05 -14.41
N ALA A 72 19.39 -1.83 -15.00
CA ALA A 72 18.29 -2.78 -15.01
C ALA A 72 17.78 -3.02 -16.42
N VAL A 73 17.40 -4.27 -16.67
CA VAL A 73 16.98 -4.74 -17.99
C VAL A 73 15.47 -4.78 -18.13
N CYS A 74 14.94 -4.56 -19.32
CA CYS A 74 13.56 -4.90 -19.65
C CYS A 74 13.44 -6.43 -19.75
N GLN A 75 12.43 -6.99 -19.09
CA GLN A 75 12.12 -8.41 -19.16
C GLN A 75 10.75 -8.60 -19.77
N THR A 76 10.65 -9.57 -20.67
CA THR A 76 9.35 -10.02 -21.15
C THR A 76 8.56 -10.58 -19.98
N THR A 77 7.36 -10.07 -19.78
CA THR A 77 6.40 -10.73 -18.90
C THR A 77 6.29 -12.17 -19.38
N PRO A 78 6.54 -13.20 -18.54
CA PRO A 78 6.34 -14.56 -18.96
C PRO A 78 4.93 -14.64 -19.52
N ILE A 79 4.80 -15.02 -20.79
CA ILE A 79 3.50 -15.41 -21.32
C ILE A 79 3.16 -16.66 -20.53
N VAL A 80 2.51 -16.47 -19.39
CA VAL A 80 1.73 -17.53 -18.78
C VAL A 80 0.63 -17.72 -19.79
N ASN A 81 0.90 -18.57 -20.78
CA ASN A 81 -0.15 -19.14 -21.58
C ASN A 81 -1.14 -19.62 -20.53
N ALA A 82 -2.31 -18.97 -20.46
CA ALA A 82 -3.46 -19.51 -19.76
C ALA A 82 -3.94 -20.75 -20.55
N THR A 83 -3.02 -21.68 -20.80
CA THR A 83 -3.27 -22.97 -21.37
C THR A 83 -3.74 -23.84 -20.24
N GLU A 84 -5.03 -24.18 -20.39
CA GLU A 84 -5.81 -25.12 -19.61
C GLU A 84 -6.37 -24.60 -18.29
N LYS A 85 -7.70 -24.75 -18.16
CA LYS A 85 -8.41 -24.83 -16.89
C LYS A 85 -7.75 -25.97 -16.09
N GLU A 86 -6.71 -25.67 -15.33
CA GLU A 86 -6.24 -26.61 -14.30
C GLU A 86 -7.33 -26.64 -13.22
N CYS A 87 -8.16 -27.66 -13.29
CA CYS A 87 -9.09 -27.98 -12.23
C CYS A 87 -8.28 -28.30 -10.98
N PRO A 88 -8.52 -27.63 -9.85
CA PRO A 88 -7.80 -27.97 -8.63
C PRO A 88 -8.03 -29.45 -8.33
N GLY A 89 -6.95 -30.23 -8.17
CA GLY A 89 -7.03 -31.64 -7.79
C GLY A 89 -7.55 -31.88 -6.37
N LYS A 90 -8.16 -30.87 -5.74
CA LYS A 90 -8.66 -30.90 -4.37
C LYS A 90 -10.17 -31.13 -4.38
N HIS A 91 -10.60 -32.13 -3.65
CA HIS A 91 -11.97 -32.24 -3.16
C HIS A 91 -12.06 -31.39 -1.89
N THR A 92 -13.14 -30.61 -1.72
CA THR A 92 -13.39 -29.63 -0.63
C THR A 92 -12.81 -28.22 -0.82
N LEU A 93 -12.96 -27.67 -2.03
CA LEU A 93 -12.78 -26.24 -2.27
C LEU A 93 -13.84 -25.42 -1.51
N VAL A 94 -13.45 -24.22 -1.08
CA VAL A 94 -14.27 -23.34 -0.25
C VAL A 94 -15.10 -22.36 -1.10
N THR A 95 -15.98 -21.59 -0.47
CA THR A 95 -16.82 -20.60 -1.15
C THR A 95 -15.98 -19.69 -2.05
N TRP A 96 -16.45 -19.48 -3.29
CA TRP A 96 -15.81 -18.65 -4.32
C TRP A 96 -14.46 -19.14 -4.84
N ASP A 97 -13.96 -20.30 -4.41
CA ASP A 97 -12.83 -20.93 -5.09
C ASP A 97 -13.23 -21.43 -6.48
N ARG A 98 -12.27 -21.43 -7.40
CA ARG A 98 -12.51 -21.92 -8.77
C ARG A 98 -12.71 -23.43 -8.77
N CYS A 99 -13.83 -23.91 -9.29
CA CYS A 99 -14.15 -25.33 -9.40
C CYS A 99 -14.36 -25.76 -10.86
N CYS A 100 -14.40 -27.06 -11.09
CA CYS A 100 -14.75 -27.61 -12.40
C CYS A 100 -15.96 -28.54 -12.35
N ARG A 101 -16.23 -29.11 -11.17
CA ARG A 101 -17.35 -30.00 -10.91
C ARG A 101 -17.86 -29.73 -9.51
N ASP A 102 -19.15 -29.94 -9.33
CA ASP A 102 -19.84 -29.88 -8.05
C ASP A 102 -19.08 -30.55 -6.91
N LYS A 103 -18.61 -31.78 -7.12
CA LYS A 103 -17.87 -32.57 -6.11
C LYS A 103 -16.52 -31.99 -5.70
N ASP A 104 -16.00 -31.01 -6.44
CA ASP A 104 -14.76 -30.34 -6.07
C ASP A 104 -15.05 -29.35 -4.92
N CYS A 105 -16.27 -28.81 -4.85
CA CYS A 105 -16.74 -27.88 -3.82
C CYS A 105 -17.23 -28.58 -2.56
N TYR A 106 -17.03 -27.94 -1.40
CA TYR A 106 -17.58 -28.42 -0.13
C TYR A 106 -19.11 -28.47 -0.13
N SER A 107 -19.76 -27.47 -0.74
CA SER A 107 -21.22 -27.41 -0.92
C SER A 107 -21.79 -28.44 -1.90
N HIS A 108 -20.92 -29.17 -2.61
CA HIS A 108 -21.29 -30.02 -3.74
C HIS A 108 -22.01 -29.27 -4.86
N ASN A 109 -21.69 -27.99 -5.05
CA ASN A 109 -22.29 -27.18 -6.10
C ASN A 109 -21.25 -26.20 -6.69
N CYS A 110 -21.01 -26.34 -7.98
CA CYS A 110 -20.13 -25.48 -8.77
C CYS A 110 -20.98 -24.65 -9.73
N THR A 111 -20.93 -23.32 -9.61
CA THR A 111 -21.73 -22.42 -10.43
C THR A 111 -21.32 -22.45 -11.90
N SER A 112 -22.17 -21.86 -12.75
CA SER A 112 -21.87 -21.66 -14.17
C SER A 112 -20.61 -20.84 -14.44
N ASP A 113 -20.16 -20.04 -13.46
CA ASP A 113 -18.95 -19.21 -13.54
C ASP A 113 -17.70 -19.95 -13.02
N ASP A 114 -17.78 -21.27 -12.85
CA ASP A 114 -16.72 -22.12 -12.31
C ASP A 114 -16.31 -21.67 -10.89
N ARG A 115 -17.28 -21.38 -10.02
CA ARG A 115 -17.05 -20.97 -8.63
C ARG A 115 -17.86 -21.82 -7.67
N CYS A 116 -17.28 -22.17 -6.52
CA CYS A 116 -18.02 -22.93 -5.52
C CYS A 116 -19.10 -22.08 -4.85
N ASP A 117 -20.33 -22.58 -4.88
CA ASP A 117 -21.43 -21.98 -4.13
C ASP A 117 -21.22 -22.17 -2.62
N PRO A 118 -21.68 -21.23 -1.78
CA PRO A 118 -21.60 -21.39 -0.34
C PRO A 118 -22.57 -22.43 0.20
N VAL A 119 -22.26 -22.95 1.39
CA VAL A 119 -23.26 -23.60 2.24
C VAL A 119 -24.14 -22.50 2.85
N LEU A 120 -25.44 -22.60 2.60
CA LEU A 120 -26.43 -21.64 3.10
C LEU A 120 -26.64 -21.78 4.61
N GLU A 121 -27.28 -20.76 5.19
CA GLU A 121 -27.65 -20.70 6.61
C GLU A 121 -28.29 -22.01 7.11
N GLY A 122 -27.84 -22.47 8.29
CA GLY A 122 -28.28 -23.72 8.91
C GLY A 122 -27.69 -24.99 8.30
N GLY A 123 -26.98 -24.90 7.17
CA GLY A 123 -26.25 -26.01 6.58
C GLY A 123 -25.01 -26.40 7.39
N THR A 124 -24.56 -27.65 7.27
CA THR A 124 -23.39 -28.16 7.98
C THR A 124 -22.09 -27.59 7.40
N CYS A 125 -21.18 -27.20 8.27
CA CYS A 125 -19.86 -26.69 7.90
C CYS A 125 -18.79 -27.24 8.85
N THR A 126 -17.53 -27.10 8.46
CA THR A 126 -16.37 -27.41 9.32
C THR A 126 -15.35 -26.27 9.36
N ALA A 127 -15.54 -25.24 8.54
CA ALA A 127 -14.72 -24.04 8.46
C ALA A 127 -15.59 -22.87 8.00
N ASP A 128 -15.22 -21.65 8.39
CA ASP A 128 -16.00 -20.44 8.08
C ASP A 128 -16.08 -20.24 6.56
N GLU A 129 -14.99 -20.55 5.84
CA GLU A 129 -14.88 -20.39 4.40
C GLU A 129 -15.88 -21.25 3.60
N HIS A 130 -16.53 -22.24 4.24
CA HIS A 130 -17.56 -23.05 3.60
C HIS A 130 -18.91 -22.35 3.52
N CYS A 131 -19.13 -21.34 4.36
CA CYS A 131 -20.38 -20.63 4.47
C CYS A 131 -20.47 -19.49 3.45
N ASP A 132 -21.62 -18.82 3.41
CA ASP A 132 -21.78 -17.57 2.67
C ASP A 132 -20.94 -16.45 3.30
N ALA A 133 -20.76 -15.35 2.58
CA ALA A 133 -19.93 -14.22 2.96
C ALA A 133 -20.33 -13.55 4.28
N PHE A 134 -21.63 -13.60 4.62
CA PHE A 134 -22.21 -13.03 5.83
C PHE A 134 -22.57 -14.12 6.85
N HIS A 135 -21.90 -15.26 6.77
CA HIS A 135 -22.07 -16.38 7.68
C HIS A 135 -20.70 -16.96 8.08
N TYR A 136 -20.66 -17.53 9.27
CA TYR A 136 -19.50 -18.23 9.82
C TYR A 136 -19.90 -19.61 10.34
N CYS A 137 -18.94 -20.48 10.61
CA CYS A 137 -19.20 -21.84 11.04
C CYS A 137 -19.39 -21.94 12.57
N GLY A 138 -20.56 -21.51 13.04
CA GLY A 138 -20.95 -21.58 14.44
C GLY A 138 -21.41 -22.98 14.85
N SER A 139 -20.67 -23.66 15.73
CA SER A 139 -21.04 -24.99 16.25
C SER A 139 -21.33 -26.04 15.16
N GLY A 140 -20.60 -25.96 14.04
CA GLY A 140 -20.74 -26.89 12.91
C GLY A 140 -21.87 -26.57 11.94
N VAL A 141 -22.53 -25.41 12.08
CA VAL A 141 -23.53 -24.92 11.13
C VAL A 141 -23.27 -23.48 10.69
N CYS A 142 -23.57 -23.17 9.43
CA CYS A 142 -23.44 -21.82 8.91
C CYS A 142 -24.44 -20.89 9.61
N THR A 143 -23.90 -19.93 10.35
CA THR A 143 -24.60 -19.03 11.27
C THR A 143 -24.36 -17.59 10.80
N PRO A 144 -25.37 -16.70 10.82
CA PRO A 144 -25.17 -15.30 10.43
C PRO A 144 -24.05 -14.64 11.23
N THR A 145 -23.26 -13.82 10.56
CA THR A 145 -22.25 -12.98 11.21
C THR A 145 -22.89 -11.91 12.09
N LEU A 146 -22.08 -11.37 12.99
CA LEU A 146 -22.47 -10.45 14.03
C LEU A 146 -22.24 -9.00 13.59
N SER A 147 -23.17 -8.12 13.96
CA SER A 147 -23.06 -6.68 13.71
C SER A 147 -22.05 -6.01 14.65
N GLU A 148 -21.70 -4.76 14.34
CA GLU A 148 -20.91 -3.89 15.19
C GLU A 148 -21.34 -3.93 16.67
N ASN A 149 -20.37 -3.88 17.59
CA ASN A 149 -20.52 -3.94 19.04
C ASN A 149 -21.11 -5.24 19.60
N SER A 150 -21.36 -6.26 18.77
CA SER A 150 -21.72 -7.60 19.25
C SER A 150 -20.52 -8.30 19.87
N VAL A 151 -20.76 -9.16 20.85
CA VAL A 151 -19.70 -9.96 21.49
C VAL A 151 -19.20 -11.03 20.53
N CYS A 152 -17.88 -11.07 20.31
CA CYS A 152 -17.22 -12.00 19.41
C CYS A 152 -16.03 -12.67 20.09
N SER A 153 -15.46 -13.69 19.43
CA SER A 153 -14.23 -14.35 19.87
C SER A 153 -13.13 -14.37 18.80
N TYR A 154 -13.47 -14.16 17.53
CA TYR A 154 -12.54 -14.08 16.40
C TYR A 154 -13.20 -13.32 15.24
N ASP A 155 -12.40 -12.88 14.26
CA ASP A 155 -12.83 -11.94 13.23
C ASP A 155 -14.00 -12.42 12.38
N ASN A 156 -13.95 -13.68 11.92
CA ASN A 156 -14.97 -14.24 11.03
C ASN A 156 -16.36 -14.32 11.67
N MET A 157 -16.49 -14.15 13.00
CA MET A 157 -17.81 -14.03 13.62
C MET A 157 -18.49 -12.71 13.28
N CYS A 158 -17.75 -11.67 12.90
CA CYS A 158 -18.27 -10.35 12.61
C CYS A 158 -18.61 -10.21 11.12
N ASN A 159 -19.46 -9.24 10.76
CA ASN A 159 -19.73 -8.96 9.34
C ASN A 159 -18.42 -8.62 8.57
N PRO A 160 -18.33 -8.92 7.27
CA PRO A 160 -17.26 -8.39 6.42
C PRO A 160 -17.09 -6.87 6.59
N GLY A 161 -15.84 -6.41 6.71
CA GLY A 161 -15.50 -5.03 7.08
C GLY A 161 -15.41 -4.76 8.58
N PHE A 162 -15.67 -5.79 9.40
CA PHE A 162 -15.50 -5.78 10.85
C PHE A 162 -14.62 -6.96 11.27
N GLY A 163 -14.02 -6.86 12.44
CA GLY A 163 -13.33 -7.96 13.09
C GLY A 163 -13.47 -7.90 14.60
N CYS A 164 -12.92 -8.88 15.30
CA CYS A 164 -13.08 -8.99 16.73
C CYS A 164 -11.97 -8.25 17.47
N SER A 165 -12.29 -7.03 17.92
CA SER A 165 -11.37 -6.23 18.73
C SER A 165 -11.79 -6.25 20.20
N TYR A 166 -10.89 -6.74 21.05
CA TYR A 166 -11.12 -6.87 22.50
C TYR A 166 -12.48 -7.50 22.88
N GLY A 167 -12.93 -8.49 22.10
CA GLY A 167 -14.16 -9.24 22.34
C GLY A 167 -15.42 -8.61 21.73
N TYR A 168 -15.30 -7.53 20.96
CA TYR A 168 -16.42 -6.89 20.28
C TYR A 168 -16.17 -6.69 18.79
N CYS A 169 -17.21 -6.89 17.99
CA CYS A 169 -17.14 -6.62 16.56
C CYS A 169 -16.93 -5.13 16.32
N THR A 170 -15.76 -4.79 15.80
CA THR A 170 -15.27 -3.43 15.59
C THR A 170 -14.98 -3.24 14.12
N GLN A 171 -15.40 -2.12 13.56
CA GLN A 171 -15.18 -1.81 12.15
C GLN A 171 -13.68 -1.65 11.87
N TYR A 172 -13.20 -2.14 10.74
CA TYR A 172 -11.83 -1.87 10.30
C TYR A 172 -11.61 -0.37 10.07
N TRP A 173 -10.41 0.08 10.40
CA TRP A 173 -9.93 1.46 10.25
C TRP A 173 -10.87 2.54 10.79
N SER A 174 -11.46 2.28 11.97
CA SER A 174 -12.46 3.15 12.58
C SER A 174 -11.98 3.81 13.88
N LEU A 175 -11.02 3.19 14.58
CA LEU A 175 -10.58 3.64 15.90
C LEU A 175 -9.61 4.82 15.80
N ASP A 176 -9.89 5.86 16.60
CA ASP A 176 -9.07 7.06 16.71
C ASP A 176 -7.75 6.81 17.45
N ILE A 177 -6.76 7.66 17.18
CA ILE A 177 -5.48 7.70 17.91
C ILE A 177 -5.72 7.74 19.43
N GLY A 178 -4.96 6.91 20.16
CA GLY A 178 -5.05 6.72 21.60
C GLY A 178 -6.03 5.63 22.05
N THR A 179 -6.88 5.11 21.16
CA THR A 179 -7.86 4.05 21.46
C THR A 179 -7.21 2.67 21.46
N LEU A 180 -7.59 1.79 22.39
CA LEU A 180 -7.10 0.42 22.39
C LEU A 180 -7.61 -0.36 21.17
N ALA A 181 -6.71 -1.02 20.45
CA ALA A 181 -7.01 -1.94 19.36
C ALA A 181 -6.28 -3.28 19.53
N SER A 182 -6.93 -4.39 19.21
CA SER A 182 -6.31 -5.72 19.24
C SER A 182 -5.46 -6.05 18.00
N ASP A 183 -5.65 -5.30 16.92
CA ASP A 183 -4.99 -5.39 15.61
C ASP A 183 -4.85 -3.99 15.01
N ASP A 184 -3.80 -3.77 14.22
CA ASP A 184 -3.50 -2.50 13.56
C ASP A 184 -4.65 -2.13 12.61
N LYS A 185 -5.28 -3.14 11.97
CA LYS A 185 -6.39 -2.96 11.03
C LYS A 185 -7.64 -2.30 11.59
N PHE A 186 -7.76 -2.16 12.91
CA PHE A 186 -8.87 -1.43 13.52
C PHE A 186 -8.60 0.07 13.64
N CYS A 187 -7.34 0.48 13.63
CA CYS A 187 -6.92 1.87 13.74
C CYS A 187 -7.08 2.59 12.41
N LYS A 188 -7.57 3.84 12.41
CA LYS A 188 -7.69 4.67 11.19
C LYS A 188 -6.39 4.76 10.39
N THR A 189 -5.27 4.78 11.11
CA THR A 189 -3.90 4.85 10.61
C THR A 189 -3.30 3.50 10.23
N ASN A 190 -4.02 2.40 10.50
CA ASN A 190 -3.51 1.03 10.45
C ASN A 190 -2.19 0.85 11.21
N TYR A 191 -2.03 1.53 12.33
CA TYR A 191 -0.85 1.45 13.17
C TYR A 191 -1.24 1.52 14.63
N ARG A 192 -0.57 0.69 15.44
CA ARG A 192 -0.64 0.73 16.90
C ARG A 192 0.72 0.98 17.50
N ASP A 193 0.72 1.60 18.67
CA ASP A 193 1.89 1.65 19.51
C ASP A 193 2.16 0.32 20.22
N LYS A 194 3.32 0.24 20.89
CA LYS A 194 3.73 -0.92 21.71
C LYS A 194 2.80 -1.22 22.89
N TYR A 195 1.84 -0.35 23.19
CA TYR A 195 0.85 -0.50 24.25
C TYR A 195 -0.54 -0.89 23.71
N ASN A 196 -0.63 -1.27 22.44
CA ASN A 196 -1.86 -1.63 21.74
C ASN A 196 -2.87 -0.49 21.61
N LYS A 197 -2.41 0.76 21.59
CA LYS A 197 -3.26 1.90 21.25
C LYS A 197 -3.03 2.30 19.81
N CYS A 198 -4.09 2.64 19.11
CA CYS A 198 -4.00 3.29 17.82
C CYS A 198 -3.11 4.51 17.91
N ASP A 199 -2.26 4.67 16.92
CA ASP A 199 -1.24 5.70 16.92
C ASP A 199 -0.96 6.14 15.49
N ALA A 200 -0.18 7.19 15.33
CA ALA A 200 0.21 7.73 14.04
C ALA A 200 1.71 7.91 13.97
N ILE A 201 2.24 7.97 12.76
CA ILE A 201 3.65 8.20 12.50
C ILE A 201 3.81 9.60 11.92
N THR A 202 4.61 10.40 12.59
CA THR A 202 5.02 11.72 12.13
C THR A 202 6.50 11.72 11.76
N VAL A 203 6.87 12.57 10.80
CA VAL A 203 8.24 12.68 10.30
C VAL A 203 8.86 13.97 10.78
N TRP A 204 10.04 13.86 11.37
CA TRP A 204 10.78 14.95 11.96
C TRP A 204 12.12 15.12 11.25
N THR A 205 12.55 16.36 11.03
CA THR A 205 13.91 16.68 10.58
C THR A 205 14.91 16.63 11.74
N SER A 206 16.19 16.74 11.41
CA SER A 206 17.29 16.94 12.36
C SER A 206 17.11 18.19 13.24
N THR A 207 16.37 19.21 12.77
CA THR A 207 16.03 20.44 13.50
C THR A 207 14.89 20.23 14.51
N GLY A 208 14.23 19.08 14.47
CA GLY A 208 13.10 18.76 15.36
C GLY A 208 11.78 19.35 14.91
N GLU A 209 11.64 19.71 13.64
CA GLU A 209 10.39 20.18 13.05
C GLU A 209 9.64 19.02 12.39
N THR A 210 8.33 18.94 12.62
CA THR A 210 7.43 18.05 11.85
C THR A 210 7.30 18.58 10.43
N ILE A 211 7.43 17.70 9.44
CA ILE A 211 7.41 18.07 8.03
C ILE A 211 6.26 17.40 7.27
N ASP A 212 5.31 18.21 6.82
CA ASP A 212 4.23 17.79 5.91
C ASP A 212 4.80 17.57 4.51
N ASN A 213 4.37 16.50 3.83
CA ASN A 213 4.92 16.04 2.55
C ASN A 213 6.42 15.71 2.57
N PHE A 214 7.00 15.60 3.77
CA PHE A 214 8.35 15.13 4.04
C PHE A 214 9.52 15.85 3.33
N PRO A 215 9.51 17.17 3.06
CA PRO A 215 10.67 17.87 2.54
C PRO A 215 11.80 17.93 3.58
N CYS A 216 13.04 17.80 3.12
CA CYS A 216 14.22 17.87 3.97
C CYS A 216 15.39 18.60 3.28
N THR A 217 16.40 19.00 4.06
CA THR A 217 17.64 19.58 3.53
C THR A 217 18.70 18.50 3.49
N VAL A 218 19.48 18.39 2.41
CA VAL A 218 20.61 17.46 2.35
C VAL A 218 21.82 18.08 3.08
N PRO A 219 22.52 17.36 3.99
CA PRO A 219 22.46 15.92 4.29
C PRO A 219 21.73 15.58 5.61
N ASP A 220 20.64 16.26 5.95
CA ASP A 220 19.90 15.98 7.19
C ASP A 220 19.38 14.55 7.24
N THR A 221 19.07 14.12 8.47
CA THR A 221 18.42 12.84 8.75
C THR A 221 16.96 13.09 9.10
N CYS A 222 16.09 12.27 8.51
CA CYS A 222 14.69 12.20 8.82
C CYS A 222 14.46 11.16 9.92
N SER A 223 13.57 11.45 10.87
CA SER A 223 13.22 10.56 11.98
C SER A 223 11.72 10.30 11.99
N TRP A 224 11.34 9.03 11.95
CA TRP A 224 9.97 8.57 12.04
C TRP A 224 9.61 8.32 13.47
N LYS A 225 8.58 9.00 13.96
CA LYS A 225 8.21 8.96 15.38
C LYS A 225 6.75 8.64 15.58
N SER A 226 6.48 7.88 16.62
CA SER A 226 5.14 7.76 17.19
C SER A 226 4.64 9.13 17.65
N ILE A 227 3.43 9.53 17.25
CA ILE A 227 2.80 10.76 17.75
C ILE A 227 2.50 10.63 19.24
N THR A 228 2.06 9.46 19.70
CA THR A 228 1.61 9.27 21.08
C THR A 228 2.77 9.13 22.07
N THR A 229 3.81 8.35 21.75
CA THR A 229 4.94 8.09 22.67
C THR A 229 6.14 8.98 22.40
N GLY A 230 6.26 9.55 21.20
CA GLY A 230 7.45 10.28 20.77
C GLY A 230 8.67 9.40 20.48
N ASP A 231 8.52 8.07 20.58
CA ASP A 231 9.60 7.12 20.31
C ASP A 231 10.01 7.20 18.84
N THR A 232 11.31 7.15 18.58
CA THR A 232 11.85 7.04 17.22
C THR A 232 11.78 5.60 16.76
N LEU A 233 11.03 5.36 15.69
CA LEU A 233 10.80 4.07 15.06
C LEU A 233 11.91 3.76 14.05
N GLU A 234 12.28 4.76 13.25
CA GLU A 234 13.28 4.64 12.20
C GLU A 234 13.95 5.99 11.95
N THR A 235 15.16 5.96 11.36
CA THR A 235 15.85 7.13 10.84
C THR A 235 16.48 6.80 9.49
N ALA A 236 16.46 7.75 8.58
CA ALA A 236 17.00 7.62 7.22
C ALA A 236 17.53 8.97 6.75
N ALA A 237 18.51 8.93 5.86
CA ALA A 237 19.05 10.16 5.27
C ALA A 237 18.01 10.83 4.35
N CYS A 238 18.05 12.15 4.28
CA CYS A 238 17.30 12.92 3.29
C CYS A 238 17.74 12.51 1.88
N GLN A 239 16.80 12.10 1.03
CA GLN A 239 17.11 11.72 -0.35
C GLN A 239 17.06 12.93 -1.26
N CYS A 240 18.06 13.09 -2.11
CA CYS A 240 18.13 14.24 -3.02
C CYS A 240 16.97 14.23 -4.02
N GLY A 241 16.32 15.37 -4.23
CA GLY A 241 15.29 15.53 -5.28
C GLY A 241 15.86 15.65 -6.71
N GLY A 242 17.16 15.37 -6.92
CA GLY A 242 17.85 15.52 -8.20
C GLY A 242 19.28 16.04 -8.06
N ALA A 243 19.93 16.32 -9.19
CA ALA A 243 21.32 16.79 -9.24
C ALA A 243 21.49 18.15 -8.53
N ASP A 244 22.55 18.26 -7.73
CA ASP A 244 22.96 19.48 -7.00
C ASP A 244 21.89 20.09 -6.08
N ALA A 245 20.85 19.32 -5.75
CA ALA A 245 19.78 19.77 -4.89
C ALA A 245 20.25 19.83 -3.42
N LYS A 246 20.14 21.00 -2.80
CA LYS A 246 20.27 21.15 -1.34
C LYS A 246 19.01 20.72 -0.60
N SER A 247 17.93 20.51 -1.33
CA SER A 247 16.64 20.04 -0.83
C SER A 247 16.36 18.63 -1.35
N GLY A 248 15.58 17.90 -0.58
CA GLY A 248 15.21 16.52 -0.86
C GLY A 248 13.92 16.14 -0.17
N PHE A 249 13.67 14.84 -0.14
CA PHE A 249 12.51 14.27 0.53
C PHE A 249 12.93 13.07 1.38
N CYS A 250 12.28 12.90 2.53
CA CYS A 250 12.40 11.67 3.29
C CYS A 250 11.60 10.57 2.57
N SER A 251 12.15 9.36 2.43
CA SER A 251 11.37 8.23 1.92
C SER A 251 10.26 7.85 2.88
N ALA A 252 9.11 7.42 2.36
CA ALA A 252 8.16 6.69 3.19
C ALA A 252 8.69 5.26 3.40
N SER A 253 9.64 5.08 4.32
CA SER A 253 10.18 3.74 4.64
C SER A 253 9.16 2.86 5.35
N TYR A 254 8.16 3.48 5.99
CA TYR A 254 7.13 2.82 6.76
C TYR A 254 5.87 2.63 5.93
N PRO A 255 5.35 1.39 5.79
CA PRO A 255 4.13 1.14 5.04
C PRO A 255 2.92 1.93 5.58
N ASN A 256 2.96 2.40 6.84
CA ASN A 256 1.86 3.10 7.51
C ASN A 256 2.08 4.63 7.63
N LEU A 257 3.05 5.21 6.92
CA LEU A 257 3.26 6.66 6.93
C LEU A 257 2.16 7.38 6.17
N GLY A 258 1.52 8.36 6.83
CA GLY A 258 0.63 9.31 6.16
C GLY A 258 -0.74 8.77 5.77
N TRP A 259 -1.19 7.68 6.38
CA TRP A 259 -2.58 7.21 6.23
C TRP A 259 -3.56 8.01 7.10
N ASP A 260 -3.10 9.13 7.65
CA ASP A 260 -3.55 9.67 8.92
C ASP A 260 -5.00 10.17 8.90
N ASP A 261 -5.63 10.33 7.72
CA ASP A 261 -7.07 10.62 7.64
C ASP A 261 -7.78 10.23 6.32
N ALA A 262 -7.06 10.02 5.20
CA ALA A 262 -7.70 9.98 3.89
C ALA A 262 -7.86 8.58 3.26
N LEU A 263 -6.95 7.64 3.52
CA LEU A 263 -6.89 6.41 2.73
C LEU A 263 -7.82 5.32 3.27
N TYR A 264 -7.56 4.84 4.49
CA TYR A 264 -8.23 3.67 5.05
C TYR A 264 -9.67 3.92 5.53
N PRO A 265 -10.01 5.08 6.12
CA PRO A 265 -11.39 5.41 6.44
C PRO A 265 -12.33 5.43 5.21
N ARG A 266 -11.79 5.52 3.98
CA ARG A 266 -12.57 5.45 2.73
C ARG A 266 -12.77 4.02 2.21
N MET A 267 -12.19 3.03 2.88
CA MET A 267 -12.32 1.64 2.47
C MET A 267 -13.64 1.12 2.99
N GLN A 268 -14.66 1.27 2.17
CA GLN A 268 -15.99 0.78 2.47
C GLN A 268 -16.15 -0.63 1.90
N TYR A 269 -16.46 -1.58 2.79
CA TYR A 269 -16.90 -2.92 2.40
C TYR A 269 -18.36 -2.83 1.99
N TYR A 270 -18.63 -2.98 0.69
CA TYR A 270 -20.00 -2.90 0.18
C TYR A 270 -20.72 -4.24 0.18
N THR A 271 -19.97 -5.29 -0.14
CA THR A 271 -20.46 -6.67 -0.29
C THR A 271 -19.33 -7.63 0.11
N SER A 272 -19.54 -8.94 0.01
CA SER A 272 -18.45 -9.85 -0.33
C SER A 272 -19.05 -11.09 -0.97
N VAL A 273 -18.31 -11.72 -1.88
CA VAL A 273 -18.64 -13.07 -2.41
C VAL A 273 -17.73 -14.14 -1.81
N CYS A 274 -16.69 -13.75 -1.09
CA CYS A 274 -15.83 -14.66 -0.34
C CYS A 274 -16.36 -14.83 1.08
N SER A 275 -15.95 -15.90 1.76
CA SER A 275 -16.23 -16.13 3.18
C SER A 275 -14.95 -16.36 3.98
N GLY A 276 -15.07 -16.42 5.31
CA GLY A 276 -13.98 -16.61 6.26
C GLY A 276 -12.86 -15.59 6.09
N ALA A 277 -11.60 -16.03 6.19
CA ALA A 277 -10.45 -15.12 6.22
C ALA A 277 -10.34 -14.21 4.98
N LYS A 278 -10.82 -14.65 3.80
CA LYS A 278 -10.79 -13.85 2.57
C LYS A 278 -11.75 -12.66 2.62
N ALA A 279 -12.93 -12.84 3.22
CA ALA A 279 -13.91 -11.76 3.40
C ALA A 279 -13.41 -10.69 4.39
N HIS A 280 -12.55 -11.10 5.32
CA HIS A 280 -11.93 -10.29 6.37
C HIS A 280 -10.49 -9.84 6.06
N SER A 281 -10.04 -10.04 4.82
CA SER A 281 -8.70 -9.62 4.40
C SER A 281 -8.58 -8.10 4.42
N THR A 282 -7.36 -7.60 4.64
CA THR A 282 -6.98 -6.19 4.45
C THR A 282 -6.18 -5.98 3.16
N ASP A 283 -5.90 -7.07 2.43
CA ASP A 283 -5.21 -7.03 1.14
C ASP A 283 -6.17 -6.56 0.04
N ILE A 284 -5.81 -5.45 -0.62
CA ILE A 284 -6.62 -4.78 -1.64
C ILE A 284 -6.94 -5.72 -2.82
N SER A 285 -5.99 -6.56 -3.23
CA SER A 285 -6.19 -7.51 -4.33
C SER A 285 -7.22 -8.58 -3.96
N THR A 286 -7.13 -9.11 -2.74
CA THR A 286 -8.09 -10.06 -2.18
C THR A 286 -9.47 -9.41 -2.09
N LEU A 287 -9.57 -8.22 -1.51
CA LEU A 287 -10.83 -7.48 -1.37
C LEU A 287 -11.50 -7.23 -2.72
N TYR A 288 -10.74 -6.83 -3.75
CA TYR A 288 -11.28 -6.66 -5.09
C TYR A 288 -11.74 -7.99 -5.70
N SER A 289 -10.95 -9.06 -5.57
CA SER A 289 -11.30 -10.39 -6.09
C SER A 289 -12.54 -11.00 -5.41
N CYS A 290 -12.77 -10.61 -4.17
CA CYS A 290 -13.92 -10.96 -3.34
C CYS A 290 -15.09 -9.99 -3.50
N GLN A 291 -14.99 -9.02 -4.42
CA GLN A 291 -16.02 -8.00 -4.67
C GLN A 291 -16.41 -7.22 -3.41
N SER A 292 -15.49 -7.12 -2.45
CA SER A 292 -15.69 -6.37 -1.21
C SER A 292 -15.52 -4.87 -1.43
N ILE A 293 -14.68 -4.50 -2.39
CA ILE A 293 -14.44 -3.12 -2.83
C ILE A 293 -14.61 -3.00 -4.35
N TRP A 294 -14.90 -1.79 -4.83
CA TRP A 294 -15.01 -1.52 -6.27
C TRP A 294 -13.64 -1.42 -6.94
N ARG A 295 -13.64 -1.52 -8.28
CA ARG A 295 -12.42 -1.33 -9.08
C ARG A 295 -11.78 0.03 -8.83
N ASP A 296 -12.57 1.09 -8.69
CA ASP A 296 -12.05 2.44 -8.50
C ASP A 296 -11.35 2.59 -7.15
N GLN A 297 -11.89 2.00 -6.09
CA GLN A 297 -11.20 1.91 -4.80
C GLN A 297 -9.90 1.12 -4.95
N LYS A 298 -9.92 -0.07 -5.55
CA LYS A 298 -8.71 -0.88 -5.78
C LYS A 298 -7.62 -0.04 -6.46
N ASN A 299 -7.97 0.64 -7.55
CA ASN A 299 -7.05 1.50 -8.28
C ASN A 299 -6.55 2.65 -7.40
N PHE A 300 -7.43 3.36 -6.70
CA PHE A 300 -7.06 4.43 -5.77
C PHE A 300 -6.04 3.97 -4.73
N TYR A 301 -6.29 2.86 -4.04
CA TYR A 301 -5.35 2.33 -3.04
C TYR A 301 -4.02 1.92 -3.68
N THR A 302 -4.04 1.25 -4.84
CA THR A 302 -2.82 0.86 -5.55
C THR A 302 -1.98 2.09 -5.94
N TRP A 303 -2.60 3.14 -6.48
CA TRP A 303 -1.89 4.38 -6.84
C TRP A 303 -1.32 5.11 -5.64
N VAL A 304 -2.10 5.26 -4.56
CA VAL A 304 -1.64 5.92 -3.35
C VAL A 304 -0.47 5.17 -2.71
N GLN A 305 -0.56 3.84 -2.62
CA GLN A 305 0.56 3.02 -2.15
C GLN A 305 1.81 3.25 -3.01
N ALA A 306 1.65 3.34 -4.32
CA ALA A 306 2.77 3.58 -5.23
C ALA A 306 3.39 4.98 -5.04
N PHE A 307 2.60 6.04 -4.80
CA PHE A 307 3.14 7.37 -4.48
C PHE A 307 4.01 7.36 -3.25
N TYR A 308 3.57 6.72 -2.16
CA TYR A 308 4.37 6.67 -0.94
C TYR A 308 5.63 5.82 -1.13
N THR A 309 5.50 4.67 -1.79
CA THR A 309 6.66 3.82 -2.14
C THR A 309 7.73 4.59 -2.93
N TYR A 310 7.31 5.46 -3.86
CA TYR A 310 8.20 6.24 -4.72
C TYR A 310 8.23 7.74 -4.36
N TRP A 311 7.96 8.08 -3.09
CA TRP A 311 7.67 9.45 -2.66
C TRP A 311 8.69 10.50 -3.11
N PRO A 312 10.01 10.26 -2.97
CA PRO A 312 11.00 11.25 -3.37
C PRO A 312 11.08 11.46 -4.88
N LEU A 313 10.84 10.40 -5.68
CA LEU A 313 10.78 10.48 -7.13
C LEU A 313 9.51 11.23 -7.59
N TYR A 314 8.36 10.85 -7.03
CA TYR A 314 7.07 11.51 -7.31
C TYR A 314 7.13 13.01 -7.05
N HIS A 315 7.58 13.44 -5.85
CA HIS A 315 7.63 14.86 -5.53
C HIS A 315 8.71 15.64 -6.26
N SER A 316 9.78 14.98 -6.70
CA SER A 316 10.82 15.64 -7.49
C SER A 316 10.37 16.01 -8.90
N GLY A 317 9.38 15.29 -9.45
CA GLY A 317 8.91 15.43 -10.84
C GLY A 317 9.91 14.99 -11.91
N VAL A 318 11.07 14.45 -11.51
CA VAL A 318 12.19 14.18 -12.45
C VAL A 318 11.92 13.03 -13.42
N ILE A 319 10.94 12.17 -13.11
CA ILE A 319 10.55 11.04 -13.95
C ILE A 319 9.09 11.06 -14.41
N ASP A 320 8.36 12.17 -14.24
CA ASP A 320 6.91 12.23 -14.54
C ASP A 320 6.60 11.82 -15.99
N SER A 321 7.45 12.20 -16.94
CA SER A 321 7.24 11.89 -18.36
C SER A 321 7.38 10.40 -18.72
N CYS A 322 7.88 9.56 -17.82
CA CYS A 322 8.04 8.11 -18.04
C CYS A 322 7.55 7.24 -16.89
N ALA A 323 7.13 7.81 -15.75
CA ALA A 323 6.70 7.07 -14.56
C ALA A 323 5.48 6.18 -14.82
N LEU A 324 4.48 6.70 -15.55
CA LEU A 324 3.27 5.95 -15.89
C LEU A 324 3.57 4.77 -16.81
N ASP A 325 4.40 4.97 -17.83
CA ASP A 325 4.80 3.92 -18.78
C ASP A 325 5.66 2.82 -18.12
N LEU A 326 6.27 3.12 -16.97
CA LEU A 326 7.03 2.19 -16.15
C LEU A 326 6.18 1.48 -15.09
N ASP A 327 4.87 1.77 -15.03
CA ASP A 327 3.95 1.26 -14.01
C ASP A 327 4.42 1.60 -12.57
N LEU A 328 5.08 2.76 -12.40
CA LEU A 328 5.54 3.24 -11.09
C LEU A 328 4.45 4.07 -10.41
N PHE A 329 4.00 5.14 -11.05
CA PHE A 329 2.94 6.01 -10.54
C PHE A 329 2.39 6.90 -11.67
N ASP A 330 1.16 7.40 -11.52
CA ASP A 330 0.56 8.37 -12.43
C ASP A 330 0.80 9.80 -11.89
N PRO A 331 1.65 10.63 -12.54
CA PRO A 331 1.95 11.98 -12.06
C PRO A 331 0.76 12.94 -12.17
N ALA A 332 -0.28 12.60 -12.95
CA ALA A 332 -1.50 13.40 -13.07
C ALA A 332 -2.57 13.01 -12.04
N TYR A 333 -2.37 11.91 -11.32
CA TYR A 333 -3.31 11.43 -10.32
C TYR A 333 -2.90 11.99 -8.96
N ASP A 334 -3.56 13.05 -8.50
CA ASP A 334 -3.40 13.51 -7.11
C ASP A 334 -4.59 13.08 -6.24
N MET A 335 -4.39 13.10 -4.92
CA MET A 335 -5.44 12.77 -3.94
C MET A 335 -6.65 13.70 -4.04
N ASP A 336 -6.45 14.97 -4.40
CA ASP A 336 -7.50 15.98 -4.57
C ASP A 336 -8.33 15.73 -5.85
N ALA A 337 -7.74 15.13 -6.89
CA ALA A 337 -8.35 14.75 -8.15
C ALA A 337 -9.32 13.57 -7.94
N TYR A 338 -8.95 12.62 -7.07
CA TYR A 338 -9.87 11.56 -6.65
C TYR A 338 -11.03 12.10 -5.81
N GLU A 339 -10.76 13.02 -4.87
CA GLU A 339 -11.79 13.65 -4.07
C GLU A 339 -12.79 14.45 -4.91
N SER A 340 -12.28 15.29 -5.79
CA SER A 340 -13.10 16.10 -6.70
C SER A 340 -13.93 15.24 -7.65
N ALA A 341 -13.39 14.12 -8.18
CA ALA A 341 -14.15 13.18 -8.98
C ALA A 341 -15.34 12.57 -8.21
N GLY A 342 -15.15 12.23 -6.93
CA GLY A 342 -16.22 11.75 -6.05
C GLY A 342 -17.34 12.78 -5.87
N TYR A 343 -16.98 14.06 -5.64
CA TYR A 343 -17.97 15.14 -5.54
C TYR A 343 -18.74 15.38 -6.84
N PHE A 344 -18.09 15.24 -8.00
CA PHE A 344 -18.76 15.36 -9.30
C PHE A 344 -19.79 14.26 -9.53
N VAL A 345 -19.49 13.01 -9.16
CA VAL A 345 -20.44 11.89 -9.30
C VAL A 345 -21.66 12.08 -8.39
N VAL A 346 -21.45 12.46 -7.13
CA VAL A 346 -22.56 12.75 -6.19
C VAL A 346 -23.40 13.93 -6.69
N SER A 347 -22.76 14.99 -7.17
CA SER A 347 -23.45 16.16 -7.73
C SER A 347 -24.26 15.81 -8.99
N ALA A 348 -23.72 14.96 -9.86
CA ALA A 348 -24.40 14.49 -11.06
C ALA A 348 -25.61 13.58 -10.74
N ILE A 349 -25.51 12.72 -9.72
CA ILE A 349 -26.63 11.90 -9.24
C ILE A 349 -27.75 12.77 -8.67
N ILE A 350 -27.40 13.80 -7.86
CA ILE A 350 -28.37 14.74 -7.32
C ILE A 350 -29.05 15.53 -8.45
N LEU A 351 -28.31 15.93 -9.49
CA LEU A 351 -28.86 16.61 -10.67
C LEU A 351 -29.73 15.71 -11.56
N TYR A 352 -29.45 14.41 -11.60
CA TYR A 352 -30.23 13.45 -12.38
C TYR A 352 -31.52 13.01 -11.67
N LEU A 353 -31.53 13.04 -10.34
CA LEU A 353 -32.67 12.64 -9.50
C LEU A 353 -33.61 13.79 -9.11
N ASN A 354 -33.28 15.05 -9.47
CA ASN A 354 -34.14 16.23 -9.30
C ASN A 354 -34.63 16.75 -10.65
#